data_AF-A0A2T2TV88-F1
#
_entry.id   AF-A0A2T2TV88-F1
#
_cell.length_a   1.000
_cell.length_b   1.000
_cell.length_c   1.000
_cell.angle_alpha   90.00
_cell.angle_beta   90.00
_cell.angle_gamma   90.00
#
_symmetry.space_group_name_H-M   'P 1'
#
loop_
_entity.id
_entity.type
_entity.pdbx_description
1 polymer ?
#
loop_
_entity_poly.entity_id
_entity_poly.type
_entity_poly.pdbx_seq_one_letter_code
_entity_poly.pdbx_strand_id
1 'polypeptide(L)'
;MGLLAGASIPPGGTDGTVPSKNRLTITVHWNDVHQTLHGFGASGAWSTQFVGTWPSGKKNQIADWLFSRAQGPDGHPEGIGLSIWRFNAGAGSAGQGEASGIRSEWRRAQGFLQGVRDGEMTFDWSRQKGQRWFARAAQKRGVPTLIAFANSPPVELTKNGKAFGDGSGTANLPDDRFDDYARYLASVIQHFENDGLSFDYVSPVNEPQWNWSRDDNQEGSPYTNAELRRVVD
;
A
#
# COMPACT_ATOMS: atom_id res chain seq x y z
N MET A 1 33.08 -23.64 3.85
CA MET A 1 33.03 -23.73 2.37
C MET A 1 32.98 -22.30 1.86
N GLY A 2 34.12 -21.76 1.43
CA GLY A 2 34.26 -20.34 1.10
C GLY A 2 33.78 -20.04 -0.31
N LEU A 3 32.96 -19.00 -0.47
CA LEU A 3 32.67 -18.40 -1.77
C LEU A 3 33.65 -17.23 -1.97
N LEU A 4 34.67 -17.44 -2.80
CA LEU A 4 35.41 -16.32 -3.41
C LEU A 4 34.56 -15.80 -4.57
N ALA A 5 34.10 -14.55 -4.48
CA ALA A 5 33.58 -13.84 -5.64
C ALA A 5 34.76 -13.38 -6.50
N GLY A 6 35.10 -14.15 -7.52
CA GLY A 6 36.06 -13.76 -8.57
C GLY A 6 35.33 -13.02 -9.69
N ALA A 7 35.68 -11.76 -9.92
CA ALA A 7 35.31 -11.06 -11.16
C ALA A 7 36.19 -11.59 -12.31
N SER A 8 35.57 -12.04 -13.40
CA SER A 8 36.25 -12.47 -14.62
C SER A 8 36.78 -11.25 -15.39
N ILE A 9 38.05 -11.30 -15.79
CA ILE A 9 38.68 -10.34 -16.70
C ILE A 9 39.07 -11.10 -17.98
N PRO A 10 38.75 -10.60 -19.19
CA PRO A 10 39.07 -11.29 -20.44
C PRO A 10 40.58 -11.23 -20.75
N PRO A 11 41.14 -12.19 -21.51
CA PRO A 11 42.57 -12.24 -21.79
C PRO A 11 42.92 -11.38 -23.02
N GLY A 12 43.81 -10.40 -22.83
CA GLY A 12 44.53 -9.74 -23.94
C GLY A 12 44.51 -8.21 -23.87
N GLY A 13 45.54 -7.63 -23.29
CA GLY A 13 45.80 -6.19 -23.34
C GLY A 13 46.89 -5.79 -22.34
N THR A 14 48.07 -5.43 -22.86
CA THR A 14 49.25 -5.03 -22.09
C THR A 14 49.14 -3.61 -21.53
N ASP A 15 49.41 -3.50 -20.23
CA ASP A 15 49.81 -2.34 -19.42
C ASP A 15 48.98 -1.05 -19.38
N GLY A 16 48.58 -0.68 -18.14
CA GLY A 16 48.30 0.71 -17.81
C GLY A 16 47.35 1.02 -16.66
N THR A 17 47.02 0.11 -15.75
CA THR A 17 46.27 0.48 -14.52
C THR A 17 47.24 0.71 -13.37
N VAL A 18 47.58 1.98 -13.12
CA VAL A 18 48.14 2.39 -11.83
C VAL A 18 47.17 1.90 -10.76
N PRO A 19 47.57 1.03 -9.81
CA PRO A 19 46.67 0.61 -8.74
C PRO A 19 46.29 1.85 -7.95
N SER A 20 45.00 2.17 -7.86
CA SER A 20 44.55 3.30 -7.06
C SER A 20 45.04 3.10 -5.62
N LYS A 21 45.82 4.07 -5.11
CA LYS A 21 46.48 3.99 -3.79
C LYS A 21 45.51 3.88 -2.61
N ASN A 22 44.21 4.07 -2.83
CA ASN A 22 43.19 4.00 -1.79
C ASN A 22 42.18 2.90 -2.15
N ARG A 23 42.53 1.65 -1.87
CA ARG A 23 41.56 0.55 -1.89
C ARG A 23 40.66 0.64 -0.67
N LEU A 24 39.36 0.85 -0.89
CA LEU A 24 38.37 0.70 0.16
C LEU A 24 38.33 -0.77 0.58
N THR A 25 38.59 -1.04 1.85
CA THR A 25 38.38 -2.37 2.44
C THR A 25 37.03 -2.38 3.13
N ILE A 26 36.20 -3.35 2.76
CA ILE A 26 34.89 -3.60 3.39
C ILE A 26 35.02 -4.89 4.19
N THR A 27 34.68 -4.85 5.47
CA THR A 27 34.68 -6.01 6.36
C THR A 27 33.24 -6.27 6.82
N VAL A 28 32.77 -7.51 6.65
CA VAL A 28 31.42 -7.95 7.05
C VAL A 28 31.54 -8.88 8.26
N HIS A 29 30.85 -8.53 9.35
CA HIS A 29 30.85 -9.29 10.60
C HIS A 29 29.57 -10.13 10.72
N TRP A 30 29.55 -11.33 10.14
CA TRP A 30 28.34 -12.19 10.07
C TRP A 30 27.74 -12.59 11.42
N ASN A 31 28.53 -12.58 12.49
CA ASN A 31 28.07 -12.91 13.85
C ASN A 31 27.56 -11.70 14.64
N ASP A 32 27.70 -10.49 14.08
CA ASP A 32 27.12 -9.26 14.65
C ASP A 32 25.73 -9.04 14.03
N VAL A 33 24.73 -9.68 14.64
CA VAL A 33 23.35 -9.67 14.14
C VAL A 33 22.61 -8.45 14.66
N HIS A 34 21.89 -7.75 13.77
CA HIS A 34 21.06 -6.59 14.11
C HIS A 34 19.57 -6.91 13.93
N GLN A 35 18.82 -6.06 13.21
CA GLN A 35 17.39 -6.19 13.01
C GLN A 35 17.01 -7.28 11.99
N THR A 36 15.84 -7.88 12.20
CA THR A 36 15.16 -8.68 11.17
C THR A 36 14.59 -7.77 10.09
N LEU A 37 14.91 -8.02 8.83
CA LEU A 37 14.26 -7.36 7.71
C LEU A 37 12.98 -8.10 7.34
N HIS A 38 11.83 -7.48 7.61
CA HIS A 38 10.53 -8.03 7.23
C HIS A 38 10.26 -7.93 5.72
N GLY A 39 10.80 -6.90 5.05
CA GLY A 39 10.64 -6.78 3.62
C GLY A 39 10.80 -5.38 3.04
N PHE A 40 10.52 -5.32 1.74
CA PHE A 40 10.39 -4.08 0.97
C PHE A 40 9.02 -4.06 0.31
N GLY A 41 8.36 -2.90 0.36
CA GLY A 41 6.99 -2.77 -0.10
C GLY A 41 6.71 -1.54 -0.92
N ALA A 42 5.57 -1.59 -1.59
CA ALA A 42 4.99 -0.46 -2.30
C ALA A 42 3.47 -0.44 -2.08
N SER A 43 2.85 0.66 -2.51
CA SER A 43 1.39 0.82 -2.47
C SER A 43 0.82 0.91 -3.87
N GLY A 44 -0.37 0.35 -4.06
CA GLY A 44 -1.14 0.55 -5.28
C GLY A 44 -1.82 1.92 -5.36
N ALA A 45 -1.76 2.71 -4.29
CA ALA A 45 -2.35 4.05 -4.26
C ALA A 45 -1.57 5.02 -5.18
N TRP A 46 -2.20 5.73 -6.10
CA TRP A 46 -3.61 5.62 -6.54
C TRP A 46 -3.79 5.02 -7.93
N SER A 47 -2.70 4.72 -8.63
CA SER A 47 -2.74 4.35 -10.04
C SER A 47 -3.38 2.99 -10.30
N THR A 48 -3.30 2.05 -9.36
CA THR A 48 -3.75 0.66 -9.60
C THR A 48 -5.25 0.49 -9.77
N GLN A 49 -6.05 1.45 -9.30
CA GLN A 49 -7.49 1.47 -9.57
C GLN A 49 -7.81 1.58 -11.07
N PHE A 50 -6.94 2.24 -11.84
CA PHE A 50 -7.02 2.34 -13.30
C PHE A 50 -6.17 1.28 -14.00
N VAL A 51 -4.91 1.11 -13.58
CA VAL A 51 -4.00 0.13 -14.22
C VAL A 51 -4.56 -1.30 -14.12
N GLY A 52 -5.24 -1.65 -13.03
CA GLY A 52 -5.84 -2.98 -12.88
C GLY A 52 -7.01 -3.25 -13.85
N THR A 53 -7.54 -2.23 -14.52
CA THR A 53 -8.59 -2.35 -15.56
C THR A 53 -8.03 -2.42 -16.97
N TRP A 54 -6.73 -2.19 -17.16
CA TRP A 54 -6.07 -2.24 -18.47
C TRP A 54 -6.06 -3.66 -19.08
N PRO A 55 -5.78 -3.77 -20.39
CA PRO A 55 -5.62 -5.07 -21.06
C PRO A 55 -4.69 -6.00 -20.29
N SER A 56 -5.05 -7.29 -20.25
CA SER A 56 -4.41 -8.32 -19.42
C SER A 56 -2.90 -8.37 -19.58
N GLY A 57 -2.37 -8.27 -20.82
CA GLY A 57 -0.93 -8.29 -21.07
C GLY A 57 -0.18 -7.16 -20.34
N LYS A 58 -0.70 -5.93 -20.40
CA LYS A 58 -0.06 -4.76 -19.75
C LYS A 58 -0.07 -4.88 -18.24
N LYS A 59 -1.22 -5.19 -17.64
CA LYS A 59 -1.31 -5.26 -16.17
C LYS A 59 -0.58 -6.48 -15.58
N ASN A 60 -0.51 -7.60 -16.31
CA ASN A 60 0.32 -8.74 -15.88
C ASN A 60 1.81 -8.40 -15.93
N GLN A 61 2.29 -7.76 -17.01
CA GLN A 61 3.70 -7.35 -17.08
C GLN A 61 4.09 -6.43 -15.91
N ILE A 62 3.23 -5.47 -15.55
CA ILE A 62 3.46 -4.61 -14.39
C ILE A 62 3.48 -5.42 -13.09
N ALA A 63 2.56 -6.38 -12.93
CA ALA A 63 2.56 -7.26 -11.76
C ALA A 63 3.81 -8.16 -11.71
N ASP A 64 4.34 -8.61 -12.86
CA ASP A 64 5.59 -9.37 -12.93
C ASP A 64 6.77 -8.51 -12.51
N TRP A 65 6.89 -7.28 -13.03
CA TRP A 65 7.95 -6.36 -12.63
C TRP A 65 7.89 -5.99 -11.14
N LEU A 66 6.71 -5.89 -10.54
CA LEU A 66 6.59 -5.57 -9.12
C LEU A 66 6.86 -6.78 -8.22
N PHE A 67 6.32 -7.95 -8.58
CA PHE A 67 6.19 -9.07 -7.64
C PHE A 67 7.01 -10.31 -8.00
N SER A 68 7.45 -10.47 -9.25
CA SER A 68 8.23 -11.64 -9.64
C SER A 68 9.55 -11.67 -8.89
N ARG A 69 9.84 -12.82 -8.29
CA ARG A 69 11.14 -13.18 -7.69
C ARG A 69 11.92 -14.16 -8.57
N ALA A 70 11.39 -14.48 -9.75
CA ALA A 70 12.03 -15.39 -10.68
C ALA A 70 13.23 -14.71 -11.36
N GLN A 71 14.11 -15.56 -11.89
CA GLN A 71 15.25 -15.16 -12.68
C GLN A 71 15.01 -15.58 -14.14
N GLY A 72 15.38 -14.70 -15.06
CA GLY A 72 15.38 -14.99 -16.49
C GLY A 72 16.47 -15.99 -16.88
N PRO A 73 16.54 -16.37 -18.16
CA PRO A 73 17.45 -17.41 -18.68
C PRO A 73 18.95 -17.16 -18.45
N ASP A 74 19.35 -15.91 -18.25
CA ASP A 74 20.73 -15.46 -18.02
C ASP A 74 20.99 -15.07 -16.54
N GLY A 75 20.02 -15.31 -15.65
CA GLY A 75 20.08 -15.00 -14.22
C GLY A 75 19.63 -13.59 -13.84
N HIS A 76 19.18 -12.73 -14.77
CA HIS A 76 18.65 -11.41 -14.37
C HIS A 76 17.33 -11.54 -13.62
N PRO A 77 17.06 -10.73 -12.58
CA PRO A 77 15.75 -10.70 -11.94
C PRO A 77 14.68 -10.24 -12.92
N GLU A 78 13.57 -10.99 -13.03
CA GLU A 78 12.43 -10.59 -13.87
C GLU A 78 11.65 -9.40 -13.30
N GLY A 79 11.80 -9.13 -11.99
CA GLY A 79 11.14 -8.04 -11.28
C GLY A 79 11.86 -7.65 -9.99
N ILE A 80 11.29 -6.64 -9.33
CA ILE A 80 11.76 -6.11 -8.04
C ILE A 80 11.61 -7.17 -6.94
N GLY A 81 10.62 -8.07 -7.05
CA GLY A 81 10.37 -9.11 -6.06
C GLY A 81 9.90 -8.54 -4.72
N LEU A 82 9.01 -7.53 -4.75
CA LEU A 82 8.45 -6.93 -3.53
C LEU A 82 7.90 -8.00 -2.60
N SER A 83 8.20 -7.87 -1.31
CA SER A 83 7.72 -8.79 -0.30
C SER A 83 6.53 -8.24 0.50
N ILE A 84 6.20 -6.96 0.32
CA ILE A 84 5.05 -6.31 0.96
C ILE A 84 4.23 -5.58 -0.12
N TRP A 85 2.90 -5.75 -0.12
CA TRP A 85 2.00 -4.97 -0.96
C TRP A 85 0.88 -4.32 -0.14
N ARG A 86 0.72 -3.00 -0.31
CA ARG A 86 -0.25 -2.20 0.44
C ARG A 86 -1.49 -1.91 -0.40
N PHE A 87 -2.64 -2.38 0.07
CA PHE A 87 -3.97 -2.17 -0.51
C PHE A 87 -4.68 -1.00 0.18
N ASN A 88 -5.04 0.04 -0.59
CA ASN A 88 -5.79 1.18 -0.07
C ASN A 88 -7.29 0.87 0.02
N ALA A 89 -7.83 0.72 1.23
CA ALA A 89 -9.27 0.73 1.49
C ALA A 89 -9.79 2.18 1.35
N GLY A 90 -10.10 2.56 0.11
CA GLY A 90 -10.56 3.91 -0.24
C GLY A 90 -11.82 4.35 0.49
N ALA A 91 -11.90 5.66 0.77
CA ALA A 91 -12.95 6.27 1.58
C ALA A 91 -14.26 6.57 0.83
N GLY A 92 -14.33 6.37 -0.49
CA GLY A 92 -15.56 6.60 -1.26
C GLY A 92 -15.65 7.96 -1.96
N SER A 93 -14.61 8.78 -1.93
CA SER A 93 -14.58 10.07 -2.62
C SER A 93 -14.87 9.99 -4.12
N ALA A 94 -14.56 8.88 -4.80
CA ALA A 94 -14.87 8.70 -6.22
C ALA A 94 -16.38 8.70 -6.50
N GLY A 95 -17.20 8.17 -5.59
CA GLY A 95 -18.67 8.18 -5.72
C GLY A 95 -19.27 9.58 -5.67
N GLN A 96 -18.57 10.53 -5.04
CA GLN A 96 -19.00 11.93 -4.96
C GLN A 96 -18.57 12.75 -6.19
N GLY A 97 -17.73 12.20 -7.07
CA GLY A 97 -17.24 12.90 -8.27
C GLY A 97 -16.58 14.25 -7.93
N GLU A 98 -16.94 15.31 -8.66
CA GLU A 98 -16.46 16.66 -8.40
C GLU A 98 -16.89 17.20 -7.02
N ALA A 99 -18.05 16.78 -6.54
CA ALA A 99 -18.56 17.18 -5.22
C ALA A 99 -17.71 16.60 -4.07
N SER A 100 -16.80 15.65 -4.33
CA SER A 100 -15.80 15.20 -3.35
C SER A 100 -14.91 16.34 -2.85
N GLY A 101 -14.70 17.38 -3.66
CA GLY A 101 -13.74 18.45 -3.37
C GLY A 101 -12.28 18.10 -3.71
N ILE A 102 -11.98 16.82 -4.00
CA ILE A 102 -10.69 16.36 -4.52
C ILE A 102 -10.69 16.62 -6.03
N ARG A 103 -9.79 17.49 -6.50
CA ARG A 103 -9.76 17.98 -7.88
C ARG A 103 -9.35 16.89 -8.87
N SER A 104 -8.35 16.09 -8.53
CA SER A 104 -7.84 15.05 -9.43
C SER A 104 -8.61 13.74 -9.26
N GLU A 105 -9.23 13.25 -10.35
CA GLU A 105 -9.91 11.95 -10.36
C GLU A 105 -8.97 10.79 -10.00
N TRP A 106 -7.68 10.93 -10.30
CA TRP A 106 -6.66 9.94 -9.97
C TRP A 106 -6.48 9.76 -8.48
N ARG A 107 -6.85 10.76 -7.68
CA ARG A 107 -6.71 10.79 -6.23
C ARG A 107 -8.02 10.50 -5.49
N ARG A 108 -9.11 10.29 -6.23
CA ARG A 108 -10.37 9.81 -5.68
C ARG A 108 -10.34 8.29 -5.62
N ALA A 109 -10.94 7.70 -4.60
CA ALA A 109 -11.03 6.25 -4.47
C ALA A 109 -12.49 5.80 -4.26
N GLN A 110 -12.85 4.66 -4.85
CA GLN A 110 -14.12 4.01 -4.50
C GLN A 110 -14.04 3.48 -3.07
N GLY A 111 -15.15 3.48 -2.34
CA GLY A 111 -15.27 2.90 -1.01
C GLY A 111 -16.32 1.80 -1.02
N PHE A 112 -16.13 0.76 -0.20
CA PHE A 112 -17.04 -0.38 -0.13
C PHE A 112 -18.35 -0.05 0.60
N LEU A 113 -18.31 0.77 1.65
CA LEU A 113 -19.48 1.17 2.41
C LEU A 113 -20.44 1.99 1.52
N GLN A 114 -21.73 1.65 1.55
CA GLN A 114 -22.80 2.37 0.83
C GLN A 114 -23.67 3.20 1.78
N GLY A 115 -23.71 2.83 3.05
CA GLY A 115 -24.44 3.54 4.07
C GLY A 115 -24.58 2.73 5.35
N VAL A 116 -24.97 3.43 6.41
CA VAL A 116 -25.30 2.86 7.72
C VAL A 116 -26.76 3.16 8.02
N ARG A 117 -27.55 2.13 8.32
CA ARG A 117 -28.96 2.27 8.67
C ARG A 117 -29.27 1.40 9.88
N ASP A 118 -29.84 1.98 10.93
CA ASP A 118 -30.22 1.27 12.16
C ASP A 118 -29.06 0.47 12.78
N GLY A 119 -27.82 0.98 12.67
CA GLY A 119 -26.60 0.33 13.16
C GLY A 119 -25.95 -0.69 12.21
N GLU A 120 -26.64 -1.03 11.13
CA GLU A 120 -26.22 -2.00 10.11
C GLU A 120 -25.51 -1.33 8.93
N MET A 121 -24.39 -1.92 8.51
CA MET A 121 -23.57 -1.43 7.39
C MET A 121 -23.92 -2.17 6.10
N THR A 122 -24.12 -1.42 5.02
CA THR A 122 -24.37 -1.98 3.68
C THR A 122 -23.15 -1.78 2.79
N PHE A 123 -22.75 -2.82 2.06
CA PHE A 123 -21.51 -2.81 1.28
C PHE A 123 -21.76 -3.16 -0.20
N ASP A 124 -20.95 -2.55 -1.08
CA ASP A 124 -20.83 -2.92 -2.49
C ASP A 124 -19.44 -3.51 -2.73
N TRP A 125 -19.35 -4.82 -2.62
CA TRP A 125 -18.11 -5.59 -2.83
C TRP A 125 -17.66 -5.64 -4.29
N SER A 126 -18.44 -5.11 -5.25
CA SER A 126 -18.00 -5.06 -6.66
C SER A 126 -16.95 -3.97 -6.91
N ARG A 127 -16.80 -3.01 -5.98
CA ARG A 127 -15.92 -1.84 -6.09
C ARG A 127 -14.43 -2.16 -6.02
N GLN A 128 -13.62 -1.15 -6.31
CA GLN A 128 -12.16 -1.20 -6.32
C GLN A 128 -11.57 -2.33 -7.18
N LYS A 129 -12.23 -2.67 -8.30
CA LYS A 129 -11.86 -3.80 -9.17
C LYS A 129 -10.38 -3.85 -9.53
N GLY A 130 -9.77 -2.72 -9.88
CA GLY A 130 -8.35 -2.65 -10.23
C GLY A 130 -7.42 -2.96 -9.06
N GLN A 131 -7.69 -2.37 -7.90
CA GLN A 131 -6.89 -2.59 -6.68
C GLN A 131 -7.01 -4.04 -6.18
N ARG A 132 -8.23 -4.59 -6.19
CA ARG A 132 -8.49 -6.00 -5.85
C ARG A 132 -7.72 -6.94 -6.78
N TRP A 133 -7.69 -6.65 -8.08
CA TRP A 133 -6.91 -7.43 -9.04
C TRP A 133 -5.42 -7.42 -8.69
N PHE A 134 -4.84 -6.27 -8.32
CA PHE A 134 -3.42 -6.19 -7.94
C PHE A 134 -3.11 -6.91 -6.63
N ALA A 135 -3.97 -6.82 -5.61
CA ALA A 135 -3.79 -7.57 -4.37
C ALA A 135 -3.79 -9.10 -4.61
N ARG A 136 -4.70 -9.60 -5.45
CA ARG A 136 -4.70 -11.01 -5.88
C ARG A 136 -3.49 -11.36 -6.75
N ALA A 137 -3.05 -10.44 -7.62
CA ALA A 137 -1.88 -10.65 -8.46
C ALA A 137 -0.59 -10.74 -7.63
N ALA A 138 -0.48 -9.98 -6.54
CA ALA A 138 0.59 -10.05 -5.56
C ALA A 138 0.57 -11.40 -4.83
N GLN A 139 -0.58 -11.81 -4.27
CA GLN A 139 -0.73 -13.11 -3.61
C GLN A 139 -0.35 -14.28 -4.55
N LYS A 140 -0.86 -14.27 -5.80
CA LYS A 140 -0.56 -15.29 -6.80
C LYS A 140 0.93 -15.41 -7.13
N ARG A 141 1.68 -14.31 -7.02
CA ARG A 141 3.13 -14.27 -7.25
C ARG A 141 3.95 -14.49 -5.98
N GLY A 142 3.30 -14.84 -4.87
CA GLY A 142 3.96 -15.22 -3.63
C GLY A 142 4.49 -14.03 -2.83
N VAL A 143 3.88 -12.84 -2.97
CA VAL A 143 4.13 -11.74 -2.04
C VAL A 143 3.68 -12.18 -0.64
N PRO A 144 4.58 -12.31 0.34
CA PRO A 144 4.29 -12.91 1.64
C PRO A 144 3.51 -12.00 2.59
N THR A 145 3.48 -10.69 2.35
CA THR A 145 2.80 -9.76 3.25
C THR A 145 1.87 -8.81 2.49
N LEU A 146 0.59 -8.85 2.84
CA LEU A 146 -0.42 -7.91 2.38
C LEU A 146 -0.88 -7.01 3.53
N ILE A 147 -0.91 -5.71 3.28
CA ILE A 147 -1.35 -4.71 4.26
C ILE A 147 -2.56 -3.98 3.70
N ALA A 148 -3.68 -4.01 4.39
CA ALA A 148 -4.78 -3.09 4.14
C ALA A 148 -4.50 -1.78 4.86
N PHE A 149 -4.64 -0.64 4.20
CA PHE A 149 -4.51 0.67 4.85
C PHE A 149 -5.60 1.62 4.38
N ALA A 150 -5.87 2.64 5.19
CA ALA A 150 -6.84 3.67 4.86
C ALA A 150 -6.22 5.06 5.03
N ASN A 151 -6.53 5.97 4.10
CA ASN A 151 -6.17 7.38 4.23
C ASN A 151 -7.18 8.17 5.06
N SER A 152 -8.46 7.83 4.96
CA SER A 152 -9.58 8.47 5.65
C SER A 152 -10.63 7.41 6.02
N PRO A 153 -11.46 7.63 7.06
CA PRO A 153 -12.70 6.88 7.21
C PRO A 153 -13.61 7.05 5.99
N PRO A 154 -14.52 6.10 5.73
CA PRO A 154 -15.53 6.21 4.67
C PRO A 154 -16.34 7.48 4.79
N VAL A 155 -16.66 8.14 3.67
CA VAL A 155 -17.43 9.39 3.65
C VAL A 155 -18.81 9.27 4.30
N GLU A 156 -19.36 8.06 4.39
CA GLU A 156 -20.61 7.76 5.07
C GLU A 156 -20.50 7.83 6.60
N LEU A 157 -19.28 7.77 7.15
CA LEU A 157 -19.00 7.86 8.58
C LEU A 157 -18.40 9.21 9.00
N THR A 158 -17.87 10.01 8.06
CA THR A 158 -17.12 11.22 8.42
C THR A 158 -17.99 12.38 8.90
N LYS A 159 -17.43 13.26 9.75
CA LYS A 159 -18.14 14.43 10.31
C LYS A 159 -18.70 15.35 9.22
N ASN A 160 -17.91 15.57 8.18
CA ASN A 160 -18.20 16.52 7.11
C ASN A 160 -18.73 15.87 5.82
N GLY A 161 -18.92 14.55 5.81
CA GLY A 161 -19.31 13.80 4.62
C GLY A 161 -18.29 13.87 3.47
N LYS A 162 -17.02 14.18 3.76
CA LYS A 162 -15.89 14.21 2.81
C LYS A 162 -14.80 13.24 3.26
N ALA A 163 -13.92 12.90 2.33
CA ALA A 163 -12.78 12.02 2.59
C ALA A 163 -11.52 12.78 3.04
N PHE A 164 -11.63 14.07 3.33
CA PHE A 164 -10.58 14.91 3.90
C PHE A 164 -11.11 15.64 5.14
N GLY A 165 -10.23 15.94 6.09
CA GLY A 165 -10.54 16.72 7.29
C GLY A 165 -10.89 18.18 7.01
N ASP A 166 -11.48 18.84 8.00
CA ASP A 166 -11.95 20.23 7.90
C ASP A 166 -10.90 21.28 8.30
N GLY A 167 -9.66 20.85 8.55
CA GLY A 167 -8.58 21.71 9.03
C GLY A 167 -8.57 21.93 10.55
N SER A 168 -9.41 21.23 11.32
CA SER A 168 -9.43 21.30 12.79
C SER A 168 -8.23 20.63 13.47
N GLY A 169 -7.47 19.79 12.75
CA GLY A 169 -6.38 19.00 13.32
C GLY A 169 -6.83 17.81 14.17
N THR A 170 -8.13 17.46 14.12
CA THR A 170 -8.72 16.30 14.81
C THR A 170 -9.33 15.31 13.81
N ALA A 171 -9.68 14.11 14.27
CA ALA A 171 -10.28 13.10 13.42
C ALA A 171 -11.51 13.63 12.68
N ASN A 172 -11.58 13.37 11.37
CA ASN A 172 -12.79 13.58 10.58
C ASN A 172 -13.81 12.45 10.81
N LEU A 173 -14.02 12.07 12.07
CA LEU A 173 -14.89 10.99 12.49
C LEU A 173 -15.61 11.41 13.77
N PRO A 174 -16.96 11.40 13.83
CA PRO A 174 -17.69 11.75 15.03
C PRO A 174 -17.25 10.91 16.24
N ASP A 175 -17.35 11.47 17.44
CA ASP A 175 -16.90 10.79 18.65
C ASP A 175 -17.61 9.45 18.89
N ASP A 176 -18.84 9.29 18.45
CA ASP A 176 -19.59 8.04 18.59
C ASP A 176 -19.37 7.04 17.43
N ARG A 177 -18.43 7.30 16.50
CA ARG A 177 -18.23 6.49 15.28
C ARG A 177 -16.87 5.80 15.18
N PHE A 178 -16.03 5.83 16.20
CA PHE A 178 -14.74 5.13 16.21
C PHE A 178 -14.92 3.61 16.08
N ASP A 179 -15.86 3.03 16.84
CA ASP A 179 -16.21 1.62 16.76
C ASP A 179 -16.79 1.26 15.38
N ASP A 180 -17.58 2.15 14.79
CA ASP A 180 -18.12 1.96 13.44
C ASP A 180 -17.00 1.90 12.40
N TYR A 181 -16.00 2.76 12.53
CA TYR A 181 -14.85 2.72 11.64
C TYR A 181 -14.02 1.43 11.80
N ALA A 182 -13.80 0.98 13.03
CA ALA A 182 -13.16 -0.31 13.30
C ALA A 182 -13.96 -1.49 12.71
N ARG A 183 -15.29 -1.50 12.91
CA ARG A 183 -16.20 -2.50 12.31
C ARG A 183 -16.18 -2.48 10.79
N TYR A 184 -16.11 -1.30 10.17
CA TYR A 184 -15.95 -1.16 8.73
C TYR A 184 -14.67 -1.84 8.24
N LEU A 185 -13.52 -1.52 8.85
CA LEU A 185 -12.23 -2.12 8.46
C LEU A 185 -12.25 -3.64 8.66
N ALA A 186 -12.72 -4.12 9.80
CA ALA A 186 -12.88 -5.54 10.08
C ALA A 186 -13.77 -6.25 9.04
N SER A 187 -14.88 -5.62 8.63
CA SER A 187 -15.78 -6.17 7.61
C SER A 187 -15.10 -6.26 6.24
N VAL A 188 -14.27 -5.28 5.87
CA VAL A 188 -13.48 -5.32 4.63
C VAL A 188 -12.48 -6.47 4.66
N ILE A 189 -11.74 -6.63 5.75
CA ILE A 189 -10.77 -7.74 5.90
C ILE A 189 -11.48 -9.09 5.86
N GLN A 190 -12.53 -9.25 6.66
CA GLN A 190 -13.28 -10.50 6.74
C GLN A 190 -13.88 -10.90 5.39
N HIS A 191 -14.36 -9.93 4.60
CA HIS A 191 -14.84 -10.19 3.25
C HIS A 191 -13.74 -10.77 2.35
N PHE A 192 -12.56 -10.16 2.36
CA PHE A 192 -11.45 -10.65 1.54
C PHE A 192 -10.90 -11.99 2.00
N GLU A 193 -10.82 -12.24 3.31
CA GLU A 193 -10.43 -13.53 3.87
C GLU A 193 -11.39 -14.64 3.44
N ASN A 194 -12.70 -14.39 3.51
CA ASN A 194 -13.72 -15.34 3.04
C ASN A 194 -13.62 -15.62 1.53
N ASP A 195 -13.08 -14.67 0.75
CA ASP A 195 -12.81 -14.79 -0.70
C ASP A 195 -11.33 -15.14 -0.99
N GLY A 196 -10.64 -15.75 -0.02
CA GLY A 196 -9.31 -16.35 -0.16
C GLY A 196 -8.14 -15.37 -0.26
N LEU A 197 -8.32 -14.10 0.07
CA LEU A 197 -7.29 -13.06 0.09
C LEU A 197 -7.08 -12.55 1.53
N SER A 198 -6.08 -13.09 2.22
CA SER A 198 -5.78 -12.69 3.60
C SER A 198 -4.88 -11.46 3.66
N PHE A 199 -5.12 -10.60 4.65
CA PHE A 199 -4.25 -9.47 4.98
C PHE A 199 -3.55 -9.75 6.30
N ASP A 200 -2.23 -9.54 6.34
CA ASP A 200 -1.42 -9.77 7.54
C ASP A 200 -1.48 -8.58 8.50
N TYR A 201 -1.74 -7.38 7.98
CA TYR A 201 -1.79 -6.15 8.76
C TYR A 201 -2.90 -5.21 8.29
N VAL A 202 -3.44 -4.44 9.24
CA VAL A 202 -4.34 -3.31 8.99
C VAL A 202 -3.68 -2.03 9.52
N SER A 203 -3.57 -1.02 8.67
CA SER A 203 -3.06 0.32 9.01
C SER A 203 -4.20 1.32 8.88
N PRO A 204 -4.97 1.56 9.96
CA PRO A 204 -6.23 2.29 9.89
C PRO A 204 -6.07 3.80 9.67
N VAL A 205 -4.85 4.34 9.82
CA VAL A 205 -4.59 5.78 9.74
C VAL A 205 -3.32 6.04 8.92
N ASN A 206 -3.33 7.12 8.15
CA ASN A 206 -2.21 7.58 7.34
C ASN A 206 -1.79 9.00 7.75
N GLU A 207 -0.52 9.16 8.15
CA GLU A 207 0.11 10.45 8.48
C GLU A 207 -0.81 11.39 9.30
N PRO A 208 -1.16 10.99 10.52
CA PRO A 208 -2.16 11.69 11.35
C PRO A 208 -1.76 13.11 11.75
N GLN A 209 -0.48 13.45 11.62
CA GLN A 209 0.07 14.76 11.98
C GLN A 209 -0.30 15.88 11.00
N TRP A 210 -0.77 15.55 9.80
CA TRP A 210 -1.19 16.57 8.83
C TRP A 210 -2.64 17.00 9.06
N ASN A 211 -2.92 18.27 8.78
CA ASN A 211 -4.27 18.82 8.89
C ASN A 211 -5.27 18.22 7.90
N TRP A 212 -4.79 17.53 6.85
CA TRP A 212 -5.58 16.88 5.80
C TRP A 212 -6.83 17.68 5.44
N SER A 213 -6.66 18.72 4.66
CA SER A 213 -7.70 19.63 4.22
C SER A 213 -8.04 19.42 2.74
N ARG A 214 -8.99 20.22 2.23
CA ARG A 214 -9.31 20.24 0.79
C ARG A 214 -8.08 20.57 -0.07
N ASP A 215 -7.15 21.37 0.44
CA ASP A 215 -6.01 21.87 -0.35
C ASP A 215 -4.99 20.78 -0.69
N ASP A 216 -4.90 19.75 0.16
CA ASP A 216 -4.04 18.58 -0.01
C ASP A 216 -4.45 17.70 -1.20
N ASN A 217 -5.68 17.91 -1.70
CA ASN A 217 -6.17 17.30 -2.94
C ASN A 217 -6.09 15.76 -2.92
N GLN A 218 -6.31 15.13 -1.76
CA GLN A 218 -6.37 13.68 -1.60
C GLN A 218 -7.21 13.29 -0.38
N GLU A 219 -7.56 12.00 -0.26
CA GLU A 219 -8.15 11.47 0.97
C GLU A 219 -7.15 11.54 2.13
N GLY A 220 -7.62 11.87 3.34
CA GLY A 220 -6.81 12.05 4.53
C GLY A 220 -7.63 12.41 5.77
N SER A 221 -7.19 12.08 6.97
CA SER A 221 -7.80 12.60 8.20
C SER A 221 -6.71 12.84 9.24
N PRO A 222 -6.71 14.00 9.93
CA PRO A 222 -5.84 14.19 11.09
C PRO A 222 -6.25 13.21 12.19
N TYR A 223 -5.35 12.90 13.12
CA TYR A 223 -5.71 12.25 14.38
C TYR A 223 -4.75 12.70 15.47
N THR A 224 -5.29 12.97 16.66
CA THR A 224 -4.49 13.08 17.88
C THR A 224 -4.10 11.69 18.39
N ASN A 225 -3.09 11.61 19.27
CA ASN A 225 -2.70 10.34 19.90
C ASN A 225 -3.86 9.68 20.69
N ALA A 226 -4.73 10.49 21.29
CA ALA A 226 -5.91 9.99 22.01
C ALA A 226 -6.93 9.37 21.04
N GLU A 227 -7.17 10.01 19.89
CA GLU A 227 -8.06 9.47 18.86
C GLU A 227 -7.47 8.23 18.17
N LEU A 228 -6.16 8.21 17.89
CA LEU A 228 -5.47 7.01 17.38
C LEU A 228 -5.70 5.81 18.29
N ARG A 229 -5.58 6.03 19.62
CA ARG A 229 -5.81 4.99 20.61
C ARG A 229 -7.22 4.40 20.54
N ARG A 230 -8.24 5.24 20.31
CA ARG A 230 -9.64 4.81 20.15
C ARG A 230 -9.90 3.98 18.90
N VAL A 231 -9.01 4.00 17.91
CA VAL A 231 -9.12 3.18 16.69
C VAL A 231 -8.51 1.79 16.88
N VAL A 232 -7.58 1.63 17.83
CA VAL A 232 -6.75 0.41 17.97
C VAL A 232 -6.96 -0.35 19.28
N ASP A 233 -7.57 0.27 20.29
CA ASP A 233 -7.97 -0.37 21.56
C ASP A 233 -9.31 -1.11 21.39
#